data_AF-A0A4T0C7Z0-F1
#
_entry.id   AF-A0A4T0C7Z0-F1
#
_cell.length_a   1.000
_cell.length_b   1.000
_cell.length_c   1.000
_cell.angle_alpha   90.00
_cell.angle_beta   90.00
_cell.angle_gamma   90.00
#
_symmetry.space_group_name_H-M   'P 1'
#
loop_
_entity.id
_entity.type
_entity.pdbx_description
1 polymer ?
#
loop_
_entity_poly.entity_id
_entity_poly.type
_entity_poly.pdbx_seq_one_letter_code
_entity_poly.pdbx_strand_id
1 'polypeptide(L)' 'MKSKEVEDVLGGADSWKNVDKTEVNCREEKCDNREAYFRQVQIRSADEPMTTFYKCTKCASEWREN' A
#
# COMPACT_ATOMS: atom_id res chain seq x y z
N MET A 1 -27.80 21.54 14.40
CA MET A 1 -27.26 20.91 13.18
C MET A 1 -25.75 21.02 13.19
N LYS A 2 -25.02 19.92 13.44
CA LYS A 2 -23.58 19.83 13.18
C LYS A 2 -23.42 19.19 11.80
N SER A 3 -22.67 19.86 10.93
CA SER A 3 -22.52 19.51 9.53
C SER A 3 -21.89 18.13 9.38
N LYS A 4 -22.48 17.42 8.44
CA LYS A 4 -22.24 16.06 7.98
C LYS A 4 -20.78 15.89 7.54
N GLU A 5 -20.11 14.96 8.19
CA GLU A 5 -18.81 14.39 7.88
C GLU A 5 -18.74 14.01 6.40
N VAL A 6 -17.92 14.74 5.64
CA VAL A 6 -17.56 14.42 4.25
C VAL A 6 -16.03 14.44 4.13
N GLU A 7 -15.37 13.76 5.07
CA GLU A 7 -13.92 13.56 5.08
C GLU A 7 -13.58 12.07 5.27
N ASP A 8 -14.35 11.15 4.68
CA ASP A 8 -13.95 9.73 4.63
C ASP A 8 -14.64 8.99 3.46
N VAL A 9 -14.24 9.29 2.22
CA VAL A 9 -14.66 8.46 1.07
C VAL A 9 -13.47 8.01 0.23
N LEU A 10 -12.34 8.72 0.26
CA LEU A 10 -11.12 8.31 -0.44
C LEU A 10 -9.89 8.67 0.38
N GLY A 11 -9.62 7.84 1.39
CA GLY A 11 -8.28 7.52 1.86
C GLY A 11 -7.34 8.70 2.10
N GLY A 12 -7.53 9.38 3.23
CA GLY A 12 -6.43 10.10 3.87
C GLY A 12 -5.25 9.16 4.17
N ALA A 13 -4.22 9.66 4.86
CA ALA A 13 -2.99 8.94 5.23
C ALA A 13 -3.20 7.56 5.94
N ASP A 14 -4.44 7.17 6.20
CA ASP A 14 -4.91 5.88 6.72
C ASP A 14 -5.02 4.74 5.69
N SER A 15 -4.98 5.05 4.38
CA SER A 15 -5.17 4.04 3.31
C SER A 15 -4.13 2.90 3.33
N TRP A 16 -3.01 3.10 4.03
CA TRP A 16 -1.96 2.09 4.25
C TRP A 16 -1.94 1.50 5.66
N LYS A 17 -2.71 2.04 6.62
CA LYS A 17 -2.72 1.52 8.00
C LYS A 17 -3.43 0.17 8.14
N ASN A 18 -4.38 -0.10 7.25
CA ASN A 18 -5.16 -1.35 7.23
C ASN A 18 -4.60 -2.37 6.22
N VAL A 19 -3.44 -2.07 5.64
CA VAL A 19 -2.79 -2.93 4.65
C VAL A 19 -1.86 -3.88 5.39
N ASP A 20 -1.84 -5.14 4.94
CA ASP A 20 -1.00 -6.17 5.54
C ASP A 20 0.48 -5.77 5.49
N LYS A 21 1.26 -6.13 6.50
CA LYS A 21 2.69 -5.80 6.58
C LYS A 21 3.48 -7.07 6.35
N THR A 22 4.41 -7.01 5.42
CA THR A 22 5.30 -8.12 5.10
C THR A 22 6.76 -7.72 5.32
N GLU A 23 7.58 -8.72 5.61
CA GLU A 23 9.02 -8.56 5.74
C GLU A 23 9.68 -8.63 4.35
N VAL A 24 9.84 -7.48 3.69
CA VAL A 24 10.50 -7.36 2.39
C VAL A 24 11.53 -6.26 2.44
N ASN A 25 12.70 -6.52 1.84
CA ASN A 25 13.74 -5.51 1.68
C ASN A 25 13.22 -4.36 0.82
N CYS A 26 13.32 -3.14 1.35
CA CYS A 26 13.00 -1.96 0.58
C CYS A 26 13.89 -1.90 -0.68
N ARG A 27 13.29 -1.60 -1.83
CA ARG A 27 14.01 -1.47 -3.10
C ARG A 27 14.91 -0.24 -3.16
N GLU A 28 14.71 0.70 -2.25
CA GLU A 28 15.51 1.91 -2.16
C GLU A 28 16.85 1.66 -1.47
N GLU A 29 17.94 1.87 -2.21
CA GLU A 29 19.33 1.75 -1.73
C GLU A 29 19.65 2.61 -0.49
N LYS A 30 18.89 3.69 -0.28
CA LYS A 30 19.04 4.60 0.88
C LYS A 30 18.26 4.14 2.11
N CYS A 31 17.44 3.10 1.99
CA CYS A 31 16.53 2.66 3.03
C CYS A 31 16.77 1.18 3.36
N ASP A 32 17.50 0.90 4.44
CA ASP A 32 17.70 -0.46 4.97
C ASP A 32 16.48 -0.93 5.81
N ASN A 33 15.27 -0.68 5.32
CA ASN A 33 14.08 -1.18 6.00
C ASN A 33 13.71 -2.55 5.46
N ARG A 34 13.29 -3.44 6.35
CA ARG A 34 12.84 -4.80 6.00
C ARG A 34 11.33 -4.97 6.13
N GLU A 35 10.61 -3.89 6.38
CA GLU A 35 9.15 -3.90 6.52
C GLU A 35 8.50 -3.06 5.41
N ALA A 36 7.50 -3.63 4.75
CA ALA A 36 6.67 -2.90 3.80
C ALA A 36 5.20 -3.30 3.96
N TYR A 37 4.31 -2.36 3.70
CA TYR A 37 2.92 -2.65 3.47
C TYR A 37 2.78 -3.40 2.14
N PHE A 38 2.00 -4.46 2.12
CA PHE A 38 1.72 -5.29 0.96
C PHE A 38 0.22 -5.38 0.74
N ARG A 39 -0.21 -5.13 -0.50
CA ARG A 39 -1.59 -5.37 -0.93
C ARG A 39 -1.61 -6.04 -2.28
N GLN A 40 -2.51 -6.99 -2.43
CA GLN A 40 -2.79 -7.62 -3.72
C GLN A 40 -4.05 -6.99 -4.27
N VAL A 41 -3.96 -6.42 -5.46
CA VAL A 41 -5.10 -5.79 -6.13
C VAL A 41 -5.25 -6.40 -7.51
N GLN A 42 -6.45 -6.95 -7.74
CA GLN A 42 -6.91 -7.39 -9.06
C GLN A 42 -7.24 -6.16 -9.90
N ILE A 43 -6.25 -5.61 -10.62
CA ILE A 43 -6.43 -4.43 -11.48
C ILE A 43 -6.84 -4.79 -12.91
N ARG A 44 -6.84 -6.08 -13.27
CA ARG A 44 -7.14 -6.59 -14.60
C ARG A 44 -8.19 -7.70 -14.54
N SER A 45 -8.57 -8.22 -15.71
CA SER A 45 -9.52 -9.32 -15.82
C SER A 45 -9.07 -10.49 -14.96
N ALA A 46 -10.01 -11.30 -14.47
CA ALA A 46 -9.72 -12.44 -13.59
C ALA A 46 -8.82 -13.54 -14.23
N ASP A 47 -8.50 -13.39 -15.51
CA ASP A 47 -7.58 -14.21 -16.31
C ASP A 47 -6.10 -13.82 -16.15
N GLU A 48 -5.78 -12.67 -15.54
CA GLU A 48 -4.40 -12.24 -15.26
C GLU A 48 -4.03 -12.38 -13.77
N PRO A 49 -2.76 -12.65 -13.42
CA PRO A 49 -2.34 -12.78 -12.04
C PRO A 49 -2.55 -11.47 -11.26
N MET A 50 -2.84 -11.61 -9.96
CA MET A 50 -3.05 -10.47 -9.05
C MET A 50 -1.80 -9.59 -9.03
N THR A 51 -1.95 -8.28 -9.25
CA THR A 51 -0.81 -7.37 -9.09
C THR A 51 -0.59 -7.10 -7.61
N THR A 52 0.62 -7.38 -7.16
CA THR A 52 1.08 -7.07 -5.82
C THR A 52 1.65 -5.67 -5.77
N PHE A 53 1.25 -4.87 -4.78
CA PHE A 53 1.84 -3.57 -4.47
C PHE A 53 2.50 -3.62 -3.12
N TYR A 54 3.73 -3.13 -3.06
CA TYR A 54 4.51 -2.95 -1.85
C TYR A 54 4.74 -1.46 -1.59
N LYS A 55 4.77 -1.08 -0.32
CA LYS A 55 5.12 0.26 0.12
C LYS A 55 5.96 0.21 1.39
N CYS A 56 7.18 0.74 1.32
CA CYS A 56 8.05 0.78 2.50
C CYS A 56 7.41 1.57 3.64
N THR A 57 7.44 1.03 4.86
CA THR A 57 6.90 1.71 6.05
C THR A 57 7.73 2.92 6.48
N LYS A 58 9.00 2.99 6.06
CA LYS A 58 9.98 4.00 6.48
C LYS A 58 10.16 5.14 5.49
N CYS A 59 10.47 4.84 4.23
CA CYS A 59 10.68 5.87 3.18
C CYS A 59 9.44 6.10 2.32
N ALA A 60 8.36 5.34 2.52
CA ALA A 60 7.17 5.40 1.69
C ALA A 60 7.41 5.13 0.20
N SER A 61 8.55 4.53 -0.18
CA SER A 61 8.81 4.11 -1.56
C SER A 61 7.85 2.98 -1.94
N GLU A 62 7.21 3.11 -3.09
CA GLU A 62 6.17 2.20 -3.59
C GLU A 62 6.70 1.45 -4.80
N TRP A 63 6.54 0.13 -4.83
CA TRP A 63 6.85 -0.71 -5.99
C TRP A 63 5.79 -1.79 -6.18
N ARG A 64 5.73 -2.38 -7.36
CA ARG A 64 4.76 -3.42 -7.72
C ARG A 64 5.46 -4.64 -8.29
N GLU A 65 4.94 -5.81 -7.97
CA GLU A 65 5.33 -7.10 -8.54
C GLU A 65 4.11 -7.76 -9.22
N ASN A 66 4.36 -8.44 -10.33
CA ASN A 66 3.40 -9.22 -11.11
C ASN A 66 4.07 -10.49 -11.60
#